data_AF-A0A529VIJ6-F1
#
_entry.id   AF-A0A529VIJ6-F1
#
_cell.length_a   1.000
_cell.length_b   1.000
_cell.length_c   1.000
_cell.angle_alpha   90.00
_cell.angle_beta   90.00
_cell.angle_gamma   90.00
#
_symmetry.space_group_name_H-M   'P 1'
#
loop_
_entity.id
_entity.type
_entity.pdbx_description
1 polymer ?
#
loop_
_entity_poly.entity_id
_entity_poly.type
_entity_poly.pdbx_seq_one_letter_code
_entity_poly.pdbx_strand_id
1 'polypeptide(L)'
;FSSNIYKTVGSRLQDAHARVIEMSTEQVEQRVAHALLKLIKQSGKKTEEGILIDFPISRQDVAEMTGTTLHTVSRLLSAWEDQELVK
;
A
#
# COMPACT_ATOMS: atom_id res chain seq x y z
N PHE A 1 -20.18 10.40 -27.41
CA PHE A 1 -19.02 10.99 -26.70
C PHE A 1 -19.29 11.30 -25.22
N SER A 2 -20.47 11.78 -24.82
CA SER A 2 -20.74 12.16 -23.41
C SER A 2 -20.86 10.98 -22.43
N SER A 3 -21.36 9.82 -22.87
CA SER A 3 -21.58 8.64 -21.99
C SER A 3 -20.29 8.07 -21.37
N ASN A 4 -19.15 8.19 -22.07
CA ASN A 4 -17.88 7.59 -21.61
C ASN A 4 -17.23 8.38 -20.46
N ILE A 5 -17.51 9.68 -20.36
CA ILE A 5 -16.99 10.55 -19.28
C ILE A 5 -17.74 10.27 -17.98
N TYR A 6 -19.07 10.15 -18.03
CA TYR A 6 -19.86 9.81 -16.85
C TYR A 6 -19.50 8.44 -16.25
N LYS A 7 -19.19 7.44 -17.09
CA LYS A 7 -18.70 6.14 -16.62
C LYS A 7 -17.33 6.23 -15.93
N THR A 8 -16.40 6.99 -16.51
CA THR A 8 -15.04 7.13 -15.96
C THR A 8 -15.04 7.91 -14.64
N VAL A 9 -15.85 8.96 -14.54
CA VAL A 9 -16.02 9.71 -13.29
C VAL A 9 -16.72 8.85 -12.24
N GLY A 10 -17.75 8.09 -12.64
CA GLY A 10 -18.44 7.14 -11.77
C GLY A 10 -17.52 6.07 -11.21
N SER A 11 -16.66 5.46 -12.04
CA SER A 11 -15.71 4.44 -11.58
C SER A 11 -14.67 5.03 -10.62
N ARG A 12 -14.14 6.22 -10.93
CA ARG A 12 -13.12 6.87 -10.09
C ARG A 12 -13.68 7.31 -8.74
N LEU A 13 -14.95 7.69 -8.70
CA LEU A 13 -15.67 8.01 -7.47
C LEU A 13 -15.95 6.75 -6.66
N GLN A 14 -16.33 5.65 -7.30
CA GLN A 14 -16.47 4.34 -6.65
C GLN A 14 -15.13 3.84 -6.08
N ASP A 15 -14.03 3.99 -6.81
CA ASP A 15 -12.67 3.63 -6.35
C ASP A 15 -12.25 4.46 -5.13
N ALA A 16 -12.55 5.76 -5.14
CA ALA A 16 -12.31 6.64 -4.00
C ALA A 16 -13.16 6.24 -2.80
N HIS A 17 -14.44 5.90 -3.02
CA HIS A 17 -15.35 5.49 -1.96
C HIS A 17 -14.97 4.14 -1.34
N ALA A 18 -14.54 3.18 -2.17
CA ALA A 18 -13.99 1.90 -1.73
C ALA A 18 -12.72 2.11 -0.89
N ARG A 19 -11.82 2.98 -1.34
CA ARG A 19 -10.60 3.33 -0.59
C ARG A 19 -10.90 3.99 0.75
N VAL A 20 -11.92 4.85 0.83
CA VAL A 20 -12.37 5.46 2.10
C VAL A 20 -12.94 4.42 3.06
N ILE A 21 -13.72 3.46 2.55
CA ILE A 21 -14.25 2.35 3.36
C ILE A 21 -13.09 1.46 3.82
N GLU A 22 -12.20 1.02 2.93
CA GLU A 22 -11.00 0.24 3.24
C GLU A 22 -10.13 0.95 4.30
N MET A 23 -9.95 2.27 4.19
CA MET A 23 -9.23 3.07 5.19
C MET A 23 -9.93 3.17 6.55
N SER A 24 -11.26 3.05 6.58
CA SER A 24 -12.08 3.15 7.79
C SER A 24 -12.35 1.79 8.45
N THR A 25 -12.31 0.69 7.70
CA THR A 25 -12.66 -0.66 8.16
C THR A 25 -11.47 -1.59 8.29
N GLU A 26 -10.41 -1.43 7.47
CA GLU A 26 -9.21 -2.26 7.60
C GLU A 26 -8.36 -1.80 8.78
N GLN A 27 -7.81 -2.77 9.50
CA GLN A 27 -6.78 -2.47 10.49
C GLN A 27 -5.57 -1.87 9.76
N VAL A 28 -4.95 -0.83 10.33
CA VAL A 28 -3.84 -0.09 9.70
C VAL A 28 -2.75 -1.04 9.17
N GLU A 29 -2.48 -2.11 9.92
CA GLU A 29 -1.54 -3.17 9.55
C GLU A 29 -1.87 -3.82 8.18
N GLN A 30 -3.14 -4.11 7.91
CA GLN A 30 -3.58 -4.72 6.64
C GLN A 30 -3.34 -3.79 5.45
N ARG A 31 -3.61 -2.48 5.61
CA ARG A 31 -3.34 -1.50 4.54
C ARG A 31 -1.86 -1.42 4.20
N VAL A 32 -1.00 -1.42 5.22
CA VAL A 32 0.45 -1.41 5.01
C VAL A 32 0.89 -2.70 4.31
N ALA A 33 0.37 -3.86 4.73
CA ALA A 33 0.70 -5.13 4.08
C ALA A 33 0.25 -5.16 2.61
N HIS A 34 -0.97 -4.70 2.32
CA HIS A 34 -1.48 -4.58 0.96
C HIS A 34 -0.65 -3.63 0.09
N ALA A 35 -0.22 -2.50 0.63
CA ALA A 35 0.66 -1.56 -0.07
C ALA A 35 2.00 -2.22 -0.45
N LEU A 36 2.66 -2.90 0.50
CA LEU A 36 3.92 -3.62 0.23
C LEU A 36 3.74 -4.74 -0.79
N LEU A 37 2.68 -5.56 -0.66
CA LEU A 37 2.36 -6.62 -1.63
C LEU A 37 2.12 -6.07 -3.04
N LYS A 38 1.52 -4.88 -3.16
CA LYS A 38 1.32 -4.22 -4.45
C LYS A 38 2.67 -3.79 -5.07
N LEU A 39 3.58 -3.23 -4.28
CA LEU A 39 4.92 -2.83 -4.73
C LEU A 39 5.73 -4.05 -5.19
N ILE A 40 5.69 -5.13 -4.40
CA ILE A 40 6.27 -6.44 -4.73
C ILE A 40 5.74 -6.95 -6.08
N LYS A 41 4.44 -6.88 -6.33
CA LYS A 41 3.85 -7.33 -7.61
C LYS A 41 4.28 -6.46 -8.80
N GLN A 42 4.48 -5.17 -8.59
CA GLN A 42 4.79 -4.23 -9.67
C GLN A 42 6.28 -4.16 -10.04
N SER A 43 7.16 -4.41 -9.07
CA SER A 43 8.60 -4.12 -9.19
C SER A 43 9.51 -5.13 -8.50
N GLY A 44 8.92 -6.14 -7.85
CA GLY A 44 9.65 -7.10 -7.06
C GLY A 44 10.55 -7.97 -7.92
N LYS A 45 11.82 -8.08 -7.52
CA LYS A 45 12.79 -9.02 -8.09
C LYS A 45 13.03 -10.16 -7.12
N LYS A 46 12.91 -11.39 -7.60
CA LYS A 46 13.27 -12.57 -6.80
C LYS A 46 14.79 -12.61 -6.59
N THR A 47 15.21 -12.87 -5.37
CA THR A 47 16.60 -13.02 -4.94
C THR A 47 16.73 -14.26 -4.06
N GLU A 48 17.95 -14.66 -3.71
CA GLU A 48 18.19 -15.77 -2.76
C GLU A 48 17.62 -15.47 -1.37
N GLU A 49 17.44 -14.20 -1.05
CA GLU A 49 17.01 -13.69 0.25
C GLU A 49 15.51 -13.37 0.35
N GLY A 50 14.77 -13.47 -0.75
CA GLY A 50 13.35 -13.11 -0.83
C GLY A 50 13.01 -12.25 -2.04
N ILE A 51 12.03 -11.34 -1.91
CA ILE A 51 11.64 -10.44 -2.99
C ILE A 51 12.11 -9.02 -2.68
N LEU A 52 12.98 -8.49 -3.53
CA LEU A 52 13.53 -7.14 -3.43
C LEU A 52 12.63 -6.14 -4.18
N ILE A 53 12.21 -5.08 -3.50
CA ILE A 53 11.64 -3.89 -4.14
C ILE A 53 12.84 -3.04 -4.62
N ASP A 54 13.18 -3.16 -5.90
CA ASP A 54 14.41 -2.60 -6.47
C ASP A 54 14.26 -1.13 -6.91
N PHE A 55 13.71 -0.30 -6.02
CA PHE A 55 13.69 1.15 -6.17
C PHE A 55 13.62 1.85 -4.81
N PRO A 56 14.06 3.11 -4.70
CA PRO A 56 14.00 3.84 -3.44
C PRO A 56 12.55 4.09 -3.01
N ILE A 57 12.14 3.54 -1.88
CA ILE A 57 10.88 3.86 -1.20
C ILE A 57 11.14 4.11 0.29
N SER A 58 10.61 5.21 0.80
CA SER A 58 10.75 5.58 2.20
C SER A 58 9.53 5.16 3.02
N ARG A 59 9.71 5.09 4.35
CA ARG A 59 8.59 4.87 5.29
C ARG A 59 7.54 5.98 5.21
N GLN A 60 7.95 7.20 4.83
CA GLN A 60 7.05 8.33 4.62
C GLN A 60 6.16 8.09 3.38
N ASP A 61 6.73 7.60 2.28
CA ASP A 61 5.96 7.25 1.08
C ASP A 61 4.90 6.19 1.42
N VAL A 62 5.26 5.17 2.19
CA VAL A 62 4.32 4.12 2.64
C VAL A 62 3.22 4.69 3.54
N ALA A 63 3.55 5.65 4.42
CA ALA A 63 2.56 6.30 5.27
C ALA A 63 1.54 7.11 4.45
N GLU A 64 2.01 7.85 3.46
CA GLU A 64 1.17 8.61 2.53
C GLU A 64 0.31 7.68 1.66
N MET A 65 0.87 6.58 1.18
CA MET A 65 0.15 5.56 0.39
C MET A 65 -0.99 4.89 1.17
N THR A 66 -0.84 4.74 2.48
CA THR A 66 -1.75 3.96 3.35
C THR A 66 -2.66 4.83 4.22
N GLY A 67 -2.50 6.16 4.12
CA GLY A 67 -3.27 7.14 4.89
C GLY A 67 -3.09 6.97 6.40
N THR A 68 -1.86 6.71 6.83
CA THR A 68 -1.50 6.61 8.26
C THR A 68 -0.28 7.49 8.55
N THR A 69 0.21 7.46 9.77
CA THR A 69 1.39 8.25 10.17
C THR A 69 2.69 7.51 9.90
N LEU A 70 3.78 8.25 9.66
CA LEU A 70 5.14 7.71 9.62
C LEU A 70 5.48 6.91 10.88
N HIS A 71 5.03 7.39 12.06
CA HIS A 71 5.22 6.70 13.33
C HIS A 71 4.57 5.30 13.30
N THR A 72 3.33 5.21 12.83
CA THR A 72 2.61 3.93 12.74
C THR A 72 3.29 2.97 11.76
N VAL A 73 3.66 3.43 10.57
CA VAL A 73 4.39 2.60 9.59
C VAL A 73 5.72 2.15 10.16
N SER A 74 6.48 3.04 10.80
CA SER A 74 7.78 2.69 11.37
C SER A 74 7.64 1.61 12.44
N ARG A 75 6.66 1.73 13.33
CA ARG A 75 6.39 0.71 14.35
C ARG A 75 5.98 -0.64 13.75
N LEU A 76 5.14 -0.64 12.71
CA LEU A 76 4.72 -1.87 12.03
C LEU A 76 5.89 -2.56 11.32
N LEU A 77 6.68 -1.79 10.55
CA LEU A 77 7.84 -2.34 9.84
C LEU A 77 8.89 -2.89 10.80
N SER A 78 9.17 -2.20 11.92
CA SER A 78 10.08 -2.74 12.94
C SER A 78 9.54 -4.03 13.56
N ALA A 79 8.24 -4.09 13.88
CA ALA A 79 7.63 -5.32 14.42
C ALA A 79 7.63 -6.48 13.41
N TRP A 80 7.58 -6.19 12.11
CA TRP A 80 7.69 -7.20 11.06
C TRP A 80 9.14 -7.59 10.76
N GLU A 81 10.10 -6.69 10.93
CA GLU A 81 11.53 -6.98 10.88
C GLU A 81 11.93 -7.92 12.02
N ASP A 82 11.43 -7.67 13.24
CA ASP A 82 11.59 -8.57 14.40
C ASP A 82 10.97 -9.97 14.18
N GLN A 83 9.99 -10.07 13.28
CA GLN A 83 9.34 -11.33 12.87
C GLN A 83 9.96 -11.94 11.60
N GLU A 84 11.04 -11.35 11.07
CA GLU A 84 11.72 -11.77 9.83
C GLU A 84 10.81 -11.75 8.58
N LEU A 85 9.73 -10.95 8.59
CA LEU A 85 8.81 -10.81 7.47
C LEU A 85 9.32 -9.80 6.41
N VAL A 86 10.11 -8.81 6.85
CA VAL A 86 10.73 -7.77 6.02
C VAL A 86 12.16 -7.51 6.51
N LYS A 87 13.03 -7.02 5.63
CA LYS A 87 14.40 -6.57 5.95
C LYS A 87 14.88 -5.54 4.93
#